data_AF-A0A5E4JAU7-F1
#
_entry.id   AF-A0A5E4JAU7-F1
#
_cell.length_a   1.000
_cell.length_b   1.000
_cell.length_c   1.000
_cell.angle_alpha   90.00
_cell.angle_beta   90.00
_cell.angle_gamma   90.00
#
_symmetry.space_group_name_H-M   'P 1'
#
loop_
_entity.id
_entity.type
_entity.pdbx_description
1 polymer ?
#
loop_
_entity_poly.entity_id
_entity_poly.type
_entity_poly.pdbx_seq_one_letter_code
_entity_poly.pdbx_strand_id
1 'polypeptide(L)'
;MDSTRSGTGARLLAVAIVLLAVLGVSHAAFTRSFMTMQIQVNEDGGADVRNELRFYMTTTDSIDLYKLSIKTTNDLSGWKERLGLNDIRFYTDTSRAPVENIRVDASQPDTCNSDMTACYGTFTYTYHVKPPTNNSGLVNVTKYVRPRVISYVLDPDALAFDVSSLGEQFIPDRTSVEITIPADAVSVSISPRSVEYSDKISKGADKFTWQGRMSLAGAELSFERKESLASEVANFFNDVTKTSMAWLTSTEGMALGGAAALMIIAYFMLQRRKVS
;
A
#
# COMPACT_ATOMS: atom_id res chain seq x y z
N MET A 1 55.51 58.95 5.08
CA MET A 1 55.18 58.23 3.83
C MET A 1 54.89 56.79 4.21
N ASP A 2 53.63 56.47 4.53
CA ASP A 2 53.20 55.11 4.83
C ASP A 2 51.91 54.87 4.06
N SER A 3 52.05 54.25 2.89
CA SER A 3 50.97 53.94 1.95
C SER A 3 51.04 52.46 1.57
N THR A 4 50.86 51.58 2.55
CA THR A 4 50.93 50.11 2.33
C THR A 4 49.85 49.33 3.09
N ARG A 5 48.78 49.98 3.56
CA ARG A 5 47.74 49.34 4.39
C ARG A 5 46.34 49.22 3.75
N SER A 6 46.23 49.27 2.42
CA SER A 6 44.94 49.24 1.69
C SER A 6 44.61 47.90 1.01
N GLY A 7 45.54 46.93 0.95
CA GLY A 7 45.39 45.74 0.09
C GLY A 7 44.71 44.51 0.70
N THR A 8 44.63 44.39 2.03
CA THR A 8 44.15 43.17 2.70
C THR A 8 42.63 43.10 2.84
N GLY A 9 41.95 44.24 3.03
CA GLY A 9 40.49 44.29 3.15
C GLY A 9 39.76 43.89 1.86
N ALA A 10 40.26 44.37 0.71
CA ALA A 10 39.67 44.05 -0.59
C ALA A 10 39.78 42.55 -0.96
N ARG A 11 40.86 41.90 -0.54
CA ARG A 11 41.07 40.45 -0.76
C ARG A 11 40.15 39.59 0.10
N LEU A 12 39.94 39.96 1.36
CA LEU A 12 39.01 39.25 2.26
C LEU A 12 37.55 39.40 1.79
N LEU A 13 37.16 40.60 1.33
CA LEU A 13 35.83 40.85 0.78
C LEU A 13 35.60 40.04 -0.51
N ALA A 14 36.58 39.98 -1.41
CA ALA A 14 36.49 39.21 -2.65
C ALA A 14 36.36 37.70 -2.38
N VAL A 15 37.13 37.16 -1.41
CA VAL A 15 37.03 35.74 -1.01
C VAL A 15 35.67 35.45 -0.38
N ALA A 16 35.14 36.34 0.47
CA ALA A 16 33.81 36.18 1.05
C ALA A 16 32.69 36.22 0.00
N ILE A 17 32.78 37.11 -0.99
CA ILE A 17 31.80 37.21 -2.10
C ILE A 17 31.87 35.97 -2.99
N VAL A 18 33.06 35.45 -3.29
CA VAL A 18 33.23 34.20 -4.06
C VAL A 18 32.69 33.00 -3.26
N LEU A 19 32.93 32.93 -1.94
CA LEU A 19 32.35 31.89 -1.08
C LEU A 19 30.81 31.98 -1.01
N LEU A 20 30.25 33.18 -0.92
CA LEU A 20 28.79 33.39 -0.98
C LEU A 20 28.20 33.05 -2.35
N ALA A 21 28.91 33.33 -3.45
CA ALA A 21 28.49 32.94 -4.79
C ALA A 21 28.58 31.43 -5.01
N VAL A 22 29.57 30.76 -4.42
CA VAL A 22 29.71 29.30 -4.43
C VAL A 22 28.69 28.63 -3.49
N LEU A 23 28.16 29.32 -2.48
CA LEU A 23 27.02 28.82 -1.70
C LEU A 23 25.67 28.99 -2.43
N GLY A 24 25.64 29.80 -3.48
CA GLY A 24 24.48 30.00 -4.35
C GLY A 24 24.33 28.96 -5.45
N VAL A 25 25.04 27.81 -5.41
CA VAL A 25 24.84 26.73 -6.39
C VAL A 25 23.36 26.39 -6.40
N SER A 26 22.76 26.50 -7.58
CA SER A 26 21.39 26.10 -7.89
C SER A 26 21.21 24.64 -7.51
N HIS A 27 20.73 24.40 -6.29
CA HIS A 27 20.33 23.06 -5.90
C HIS A 27 19.09 22.71 -6.72
N ALA A 28 19.10 21.53 -7.34
CA ALA A 28 17.94 20.99 -8.01
C ALA A 28 16.75 21.03 -7.05
N ALA A 29 15.80 21.92 -7.32
CA ALA A 29 14.63 22.11 -6.49
C ALA A 29 13.47 21.32 -7.11
N PHE A 30 12.98 20.34 -6.35
CA PHE A 30 11.74 19.62 -6.63
C PHE A 30 10.71 20.06 -5.60
N THR A 31 9.53 20.44 -6.05
CA THR A 31 8.42 20.81 -5.15
C THR A 31 7.25 19.87 -5.39
N ARG A 32 6.77 19.18 -4.35
CA ARG A 32 5.56 18.35 -4.46
C ARG A 32 4.37 19.23 -4.88
N SER A 33 3.74 18.87 -5.99
CA SER A 33 2.51 19.50 -6.46
C SER A 33 1.31 18.78 -5.89
N PHE A 34 1.20 17.47 -6.10
CA PHE A 34 0.06 16.66 -5.67
C PHE A 34 0.47 15.21 -5.43
N MET A 35 -0.28 14.51 -4.57
CA MET A 35 -0.14 13.07 -4.37
C MET A 35 -1.51 12.37 -4.40
N THR A 36 -1.60 11.27 -5.14
CA THR A 36 -2.75 10.37 -5.11
C THR A 36 -2.30 9.02 -4.57
N MET A 37 -2.87 8.58 -3.45
CA MET A 37 -2.76 7.22 -2.94
C MET A 37 -4.03 6.47 -3.31
N GLN A 38 -3.91 5.35 -4.01
CA GLN A 38 -5.01 4.48 -4.39
C GLN A 38 -4.84 3.15 -3.67
N ILE A 39 -5.84 2.72 -2.93
CA ILE A 39 -5.86 1.48 -2.14
C ILE A 39 -6.95 0.60 -2.72
N GLN A 40 -6.59 -0.52 -3.32
CA GLN A 40 -7.54 -1.52 -3.80
C GLN A 40 -7.58 -2.68 -2.81
N VAL A 41 -8.71 -2.85 -2.12
CA VAL A 41 -8.87 -3.89 -1.09
C VAL A 41 -9.20 -5.24 -1.74
N ASN A 42 -8.42 -6.25 -1.40
CA ASN A 42 -8.57 -7.62 -1.90
C ASN A 42 -9.48 -8.46 -1.00
N GLU A 43 -9.93 -9.62 -1.50
CA GLU A 43 -10.88 -10.48 -0.80
C GLU A 43 -10.33 -11.10 0.49
N ASP A 44 -9.02 -11.25 0.59
CA ASP A 44 -8.32 -11.79 1.74
C ASP A 44 -8.01 -10.73 2.82
N GLY A 45 -8.33 -9.45 2.55
CA GLY A 45 -7.98 -8.32 3.40
C GLY A 45 -6.60 -7.73 3.12
N GLY A 46 -5.85 -8.28 2.15
CA GLY A 46 -4.70 -7.59 1.57
C GLY A 46 -5.14 -6.38 0.76
N ALA A 47 -4.19 -5.59 0.28
CA ALA A 47 -4.50 -4.47 -0.59
C ALA A 47 -3.38 -4.17 -1.58
N ASP A 48 -3.74 -3.79 -2.79
CA ASP A 48 -2.80 -3.24 -3.77
C ASP A 48 -2.82 -1.72 -3.65
N VAL A 49 -1.66 -1.15 -3.34
CA VAL A 49 -1.51 0.29 -3.13
C VAL A 49 -0.72 0.88 -4.27
N ARG A 50 -1.26 1.93 -4.89
CA ARG A 50 -0.59 2.74 -5.91
C ARG A 50 -0.48 4.18 -5.41
N ASN A 51 0.74 4.67 -5.31
CA ASN A 51 1.01 6.07 -5.00
C ASN A 51 1.52 6.76 -6.25
N GLU A 52 0.91 7.88 -6.60
CA GLU A 52 1.30 8.74 -7.71
C GLU A 52 1.65 10.12 -7.16
N LEU A 53 2.91 10.51 -7.30
CA LEU A 53 3.41 11.80 -6.86
C LEU A 53 3.72 12.65 -8.08
N ARG A 54 3.07 13.80 -8.15
CA ARG A 54 3.38 14.85 -9.11
C ARG A 54 4.18 15.94 -8.44
N PHE A 55 5.29 16.32 -9.05
CA PHE A 55 6.14 17.41 -8.56
C PHE A 55 6.50 18.37 -9.69
N TYR A 56 6.86 19.57 -9.29
CA TYR A 56 7.25 20.67 -10.16
C TYR A 56 8.78 20.83 -10.10
N MET A 57 9.38 20.95 -11.27
CA MET A 57 10.81 21.18 -11.49
C MET A 57 10.97 22.60 -12.03
N THR A 58 11.81 23.41 -11.38
CA THR A 58 11.94 24.85 -11.70
C THR A 58 13.20 25.21 -12.48
N THR A 59 14.08 24.25 -12.75
CA THR A 59 15.35 24.47 -13.44
C THR A 59 15.65 23.36 -14.44
N THR A 60 16.47 23.67 -15.46
CA THR A 60 16.99 22.68 -16.42
C THR A 60 17.80 21.59 -15.71
N ASP A 61 18.58 21.95 -14.69
CA ASP A 61 19.35 20.98 -13.88
C ASP A 61 18.42 19.96 -13.19
N SER A 62 17.30 20.42 -12.60
CA SER A 62 16.29 19.52 -12.01
C SER A 62 15.69 18.59 -13.07
N ILE A 63 15.40 19.10 -14.27
CA ILE A 63 14.83 18.33 -15.38
C ILE A 63 15.82 17.26 -15.86
N ASP A 64 17.09 17.60 -16.02
CA ASP A 64 18.13 16.68 -16.47
C ASP A 64 18.46 15.63 -15.42
N LEU A 65 18.51 16.01 -14.14
CA LEU A 65 18.63 15.08 -13.02
C LEU A 65 17.46 14.10 -12.99
N TYR A 66 16.22 14.58 -13.22
CA TYR A 66 15.06 13.71 -13.29
C TYR A 66 15.13 12.73 -14.47
N LYS A 67 15.45 13.21 -15.68
CA LYS A 67 15.63 12.35 -16.87
C LYS A 67 16.72 11.30 -16.67
N LEU A 68 17.81 11.65 -15.96
CA LEU A 68 18.86 10.70 -15.58
C LEU A 68 18.34 9.69 -14.56
N SER A 69 17.56 10.14 -13.57
CA SER A 69 16.98 9.29 -12.52
C SER A 69 16.08 8.19 -13.10
N ILE A 70 15.23 8.54 -14.09
CA ILE A 70 14.39 7.57 -14.82
C ILE A 70 15.22 6.39 -15.37
N LYS A 71 16.43 6.66 -15.85
CA LYS A 71 17.29 5.65 -16.49
C LYS A 71 18.14 4.85 -15.51
N THR A 72 18.36 5.37 -14.30
CA THR A 72 19.40 4.89 -13.39
C THR A 72 18.87 4.39 -12.05
N THR A 73 17.59 4.63 -11.74
CA THR A 73 17.00 4.35 -10.42
C THR A 73 15.68 3.63 -10.56
N ASN A 74 15.54 2.49 -9.88
CA ASN A 74 14.35 1.66 -9.88
C ASN A 74 13.80 1.35 -8.48
N ASP A 75 14.32 2.01 -7.44
CA ASP A 75 13.92 1.82 -6.05
C ASP A 75 13.53 3.14 -5.37
N LEU A 76 12.68 3.06 -4.35
CA LEU A 76 12.15 4.24 -3.65
C LEU A 76 13.24 5.07 -2.95
N SER A 77 14.28 4.42 -2.41
CA SER A 77 15.33 5.11 -1.66
C SER A 77 16.20 5.98 -2.56
N GLY A 78 16.58 5.48 -3.74
CA GLY A 78 17.31 6.26 -4.73
C GLY A 78 16.48 7.42 -5.27
N TRP A 79 15.17 7.24 -5.46
CA TRP A 79 14.28 8.33 -5.86
C TRP A 79 14.15 9.41 -4.78
N LYS A 80 14.03 9.01 -3.52
CA LYS A 80 14.05 9.92 -2.37
C LYS A 80 15.35 10.73 -2.30
N GLU A 81 16.49 10.05 -2.43
CA GLU A 81 17.82 10.68 -2.36
C GLU A 81 18.03 11.69 -3.50
N ARG A 82 17.72 11.30 -4.74
CA ARG A 82 17.94 12.15 -5.92
C ARG A 82 17.01 13.36 -5.99
N LEU A 83 15.75 13.19 -5.60
CA LEU A 83 14.77 14.28 -5.63
C LEU A 83 14.81 15.14 -4.36
N GLY A 84 15.44 14.67 -3.29
CA GLY A 84 15.41 15.33 -1.98
C GLY A 84 13.99 15.46 -1.40
N LEU A 85 13.03 14.68 -1.90
CA LEU A 85 11.63 14.72 -1.48
C LEU A 85 11.42 13.71 -0.35
N ASN A 86 11.34 14.21 0.89
CA ASN A 86 11.08 13.37 2.07
C ASN A 86 9.73 12.64 2.03
N ASP A 87 8.82 13.11 1.19
CA ASP A 87 7.48 12.55 0.96
C ASP A 87 7.50 11.23 0.16
N ILE A 88 8.65 10.85 -0.40
CA ILE A 88 8.82 9.54 -1.03
C ILE A 88 9.07 8.50 0.06
N ARG A 89 8.00 7.83 0.49
CA ARG A 89 7.99 6.82 1.55
C ARG A 89 6.79 5.87 1.37
N PHE A 90 6.76 4.77 2.11
CA PHE A 90 5.52 4.01 2.23
C PHE A 90 4.51 4.80 3.08
N TYR A 91 3.29 4.96 2.58
CA TYR A 91 2.16 5.54 3.33
C TYR A 91 1.37 4.49 4.10
N THR A 92 1.98 3.33 4.30
CA THR A 92 1.48 2.22 5.09
C THR A 92 2.52 1.90 6.16
N ASP A 93 2.10 1.76 7.42
CA ASP A 93 2.99 1.38 8.51
C ASP A 93 3.38 -0.10 8.37
N THR A 94 4.59 -0.33 7.86
CA THR A 94 5.12 -1.67 7.60
C THR A 94 5.26 -2.54 8.85
N SER A 95 5.22 -1.95 10.05
CA SER A 95 5.24 -2.71 11.31
C SER A 95 3.88 -3.34 11.64
N ARG A 96 2.79 -2.76 11.13
CA ARG A 96 1.41 -3.24 11.31
C ARG A 96 0.89 -3.99 10.09
N ALA A 97 1.27 -3.52 8.90
CA ALA A 97 0.80 -4.01 7.61
C ALA A 97 2.01 -4.22 6.68
N PRO A 98 2.63 -5.41 6.70
CA PRO A 98 3.81 -5.71 5.90
C PRO A 98 3.56 -5.52 4.40
N VAL A 99 4.54 -4.95 3.70
CA VAL A 99 4.48 -4.70 2.25
C VAL A 99 5.43 -5.61 1.46
N GLU A 100 5.07 -5.91 0.22
CA GLU A 100 5.91 -6.65 -0.74
C GLU A 100 5.63 -6.22 -2.19
N ASN A 101 6.35 -6.82 -3.15
CA ASN A 101 6.16 -6.60 -4.59
C ASN A 101 6.22 -5.12 -5.00
N ILE A 102 7.18 -4.39 -4.44
CA ILE A 102 7.37 -2.97 -4.72
C ILE A 102 7.82 -2.79 -6.16
N ARG A 103 7.12 -1.93 -6.88
CA ARG A 103 7.44 -1.53 -8.24
C ARG A 103 7.42 -0.02 -8.34
N VAL A 104 8.37 0.52 -9.08
CA VAL A 104 8.55 1.95 -9.27
C VAL A 104 8.57 2.25 -10.76
N ASP A 105 7.71 3.16 -11.20
CA ASP A 105 7.58 3.61 -12.58
C ASP A 105 7.58 5.15 -12.61
N ALA A 106 8.37 5.75 -13.48
CA ALA A 106 8.44 7.21 -13.63
C ALA A 106 8.14 7.62 -15.08
N SER A 107 7.39 8.71 -15.26
CA SER A 107 7.05 9.23 -16.59
C SER A 107 8.12 10.20 -17.10
N GLN A 108 8.18 10.42 -18.41
CA GLN A 108 8.93 11.57 -18.95
C GLN A 108 8.34 12.89 -18.41
N PRO A 109 9.14 13.97 -18.31
CA PRO A 109 8.64 15.30 -17.99
C PRO A 109 7.49 15.72 -18.89
N ASP A 110 6.48 16.35 -18.32
CA ASP A 110 5.31 16.86 -19.00
C ASP A 110 4.99 18.32 -18.61
N THR A 111 4.01 18.92 -19.28
CA THR A 111 3.48 20.26 -18.96
C THR A 111 4.58 21.30 -18.72
N CYS A 112 5.55 21.35 -19.63
CA CYS A 112 6.65 22.31 -19.57
C CYS A 112 6.20 23.72 -19.97
N ASN A 113 6.86 24.73 -19.41
CA ASN A 113 6.73 26.11 -19.90
C ASN A 113 7.35 26.28 -21.30
N SER A 114 7.09 27.42 -21.93
CA SER A 114 7.49 27.70 -23.32
C SER A 114 8.99 27.64 -23.57
N ASP A 115 9.79 27.94 -22.55
CA ASP A 115 11.25 27.96 -22.56
C ASP A 115 11.87 26.66 -22.01
N MET A 116 11.05 25.67 -21.65
CA MET A 116 11.47 24.36 -21.10
C MET A 116 12.38 24.45 -19.87
N THR A 117 12.34 25.55 -19.14
CA THR A 117 13.10 25.76 -17.89
C THR A 117 12.36 25.19 -16.68
N ALA A 118 11.05 24.98 -16.79
CA ALA A 118 10.24 24.38 -15.76
C ALA A 118 9.24 23.38 -16.33
N CYS A 119 9.12 22.22 -15.69
CA CYS A 119 8.26 21.12 -16.11
C CYS A 119 7.65 20.41 -14.90
N TYR A 120 6.64 19.59 -15.15
CA TYR A 120 6.15 18.63 -14.18
C TYR A 120 6.76 17.25 -14.42
N GLY A 121 6.91 16.49 -13.34
CA GLY A 121 7.27 15.08 -13.37
C GLY A 121 6.25 14.26 -12.59
N THR A 122 6.02 13.03 -13.02
CA THR A 122 5.14 12.08 -12.35
C THR A 122 5.91 10.82 -12.01
N PHE A 123 5.88 10.49 -10.72
CA PHE A 123 6.53 9.35 -10.12
C PHE A 123 5.46 8.45 -9.50
N THR A 124 5.39 7.21 -9.95
CA THR A 124 4.42 6.23 -9.46
C THR A 124 5.14 5.07 -8.82
N TYR A 125 4.64 4.59 -7.69
CA TYR A 125 5.09 3.34 -7.13
C TYR A 125 3.92 2.54 -6.59
N THR A 126 3.97 1.24 -6.82
CA THR A 126 2.95 0.30 -6.39
C THR A 126 3.56 -0.72 -5.45
N TYR A 127 2.79 -1.18 -4.47
CA TYR A 127 3.18 -2.26 -3.59
C TYR A 127 1.95 -3.04 -3.12
N HIS A 128 2.18 -4.28 -2.75
CA HIS A 128 1.15 -5.14 -2.18
C HIS A 128 1.27 -5.12 -0.66
N VAL A 129 0.16 -4.86 0.03
CA VAL A 129 0.02 -4.97 1.47
C VAL A 129 -0.52 -6.36 1.79
N LYS A 130 0.21 -7.09 2.63
CA LYS A 130 -0.17 -8.46 3.00
C LYS A 130 -1.51 -8.49 3.74
N PRO A 131 -2.26 -9.60 3.62
CA PRO A 131 -3.44 -9.85 4.43
C PRO A 131 -3.16 -9.74 5.94
N PRO A 132 -4.17 -9.38 6.74
CA PRO A 132 -3.99 -9.20 8.17
C PRO A 132 -3.51 -10.49 8.84
N THR A 133 -2.51 -10.38 9.70
CA THR A 133 -2.04 -11.48 10.54
C THR A 133 -2.32 -11.12 12.00
N ASN A 134 -3.00 -11.99 12.75
CA ASN A 134 -3.39 -11.74 14.15
C ASN A 134 -4.20 -10.43 14.36
N ASN A 135 -5.14 -10.11 13.47
CA ASN A 135 -5.93 -8.86 13.49
C ASN A 135 -5.08 -7.58 13.38
N SER A 136 -3.89 -7.67 12.77
CA SER A 136 -3.08 -6.51 12.39
C SER A 136 -2.89 -6.54 10.87
N GLY A 137 -3.30 -5.46 10.21
CA GLY A 137 -3.18 -5.27 8.77
C GLY A 137 -3.84 -3.96 8.36
N LEU A 138 -3.73 -3.60 7.08
CA LEU A 138 -4.40 -2.38 6.58
C LEU A 138 -5.92 -2.52 6.62
N VAL A 139 -6.43 -3.73 6.39
CA VAL A 139 -7.85 -4.06 6.52
C VAL A 139 -7.99 -5.27 7.43
N ASN A 140 -8.73 -5.12 8.51
CA ASN A 140 -9.09 -6.19 9.43
C ASN A 140 -10.30 -6.95 8.89
N VAL A 141 -10.18 -8.28 8.85
CA VAL A 141 -11.20 -9.17 8.31
C VAL A 141 -11.79 -10.03 9.42
N THR A 142 -13.07 -9.86 9.70
CA THR A 142 -13.83 -10.70 10.62
C THR A 142 -14.75 -11.63 9.83
N LYS A 143 -14.42 -12.92 9.79
CA LYS A 143 -15.23 -13.94 9.11
C LYS A 143 -16.41 -14.39 9.97
N TYR A 144 -17.51 -14.75 9.31
CA TYR A 144 -18.69 -15.36 9.93
C TYR A 144 -19.36 -14.51 11.02
N VAL A 145 -19.36 -13.17 10.87
CA VAL A 145 -20.12 -12.27 11.76
C VAL A 145 -21.60 -12.65 11.77
N ARG A 146 -22.10 -13.05 10.60
CA ARG A 146 -23.37 -13.73 10.35
C ARG A 146 -23.13 -14.84 9.32
N PRO A 147 -24.06 -15.79 9.12
CA PRO A 147 -23.89 -16.82 8.09
C PRO A 147 -23.57 -16.21 6.73
N ARG A 148 -22.43 -16.60 6.15
CA ARG A 148 -21.84 -16.08 4.89
C ARG A 148 -21.43 -14.60 4.90
N VAL A 149 -21.46 -13.91 6.03
CA VAL A 149 -21.10 -12.49 6.10
C VAL A 149 -19.69 -12.34 6.64
N ILE A 150 -18.84 -11.71 5.83
CA ILE A 150 -17.49 -11.30 6.20
C ILE A 150 -17.49 -9.78 6.35
N SER A 151 -17.00 -9.28 7.47
CA SER A 151 -16.84 -7.84 7.72
C SER A 151 -15.39 -7.44 7.51
N TYR A 152 -15.20 -6.31 6.84
CA TYR A 152 -13.92 -5.69 6.54
C TYR A 152 -13.93 -4.31 7.19
N VAL A 153 -12.86 -3.98 7.91
CA VAL A 153 -12.69 -2.68 8.57
C VAL A 153 -11.28 -2.17 8.29
N LEU A 154 -11.16 -1.00 7.67
CA LEU A 154 -9.88 -0.32 7.47
C LEU A 154 -9.29 0.06 8.84
N ASP A 155 -8.02 -0.26 9.06
CA ASP A 155 -7.26 0.21 10.22
C ASP A 155 -6.58 1.55 9.85
N PRO A 156 -7.08 2.71 10.35
CA PRO A 156 -6.45 3.99 10.05
C PRO A 156 -5.03 4.09 10.63
N ASP A 157 -4.71 3.39 11.72
CA ASP A 157 -3.37 3.40 12.31
C ASP A 157 -2.34 2.69 11.43
N ALA A 158 -2.79 1.81 10.53
CA ALA A 158 -1.93 1.15 9.55
C ALA A 158 -1.52 2.11 8.40
N LEU A 159 -2.08 3.33 8.35
CA LEU A 159 -1.66 4.37 7.44
C LEU A 159 -0.52 5.19 8.08
N ALA A 160 0.58 5.38 7.35
CA ALA A 160 1.76 6.10 7.83
C ALA A 160 1.75 7.59 7.43
N PHE A 161 0.63 8.26 7.71
CA PHE A 161 0.52 9.71 7.49
C PHE A 161 1.18 10.52 8.61
N ASP A 162 1.35 11.81 8.36
CA ASP A 162 1.98 12.70 9.34
C ASP A 162 1.08 12.87 10.57
N VAL A 163 1.74 12.99 11.72
CA VAL A 163 1.10 13.18 13.02
C VAL A 163 1.21 14.65 13.41
N SER A 164 0.09 15.25 13.79
CA SER A 164 0.05 16.62 14.28
C SER A 164 0.70 16.75 15.66
N SER A 165 0.93 17.98 16.13
CA SER A 165 1.43 18.24 17.49
C SER A 165 0.51 17.71 18.60
N LEU A 166 -0.76 17.41 18.28
CA LEU A 166 -1.74 16.85 19.19
C LEU A 166 -1.79 15.31 19.16
N GLY A 167 -0.96 14.66 18.33
CA GLY A 167 -0.95 13.20 18.19
C GLY A 167 -1.95 12.64 17.19
N GLU A 168 -2.72 13.50 16.50
CA GLU A 168 -3.67 13.06 15.47
C GLU A 168 -2.98 12.86 14.12
N GLN A 169 -3.23 11.73 13.47
CA GLN A 169 -2.85 11.51 12.08
C GLN A 169 -3.73 12.32 11.13
N PHE A 170 -3.14 12.88 10.07
CA PHE A 170 -3.89 13.64 9.06
C PHE A 170 -3.40 13.37 7.65
N ILE A 171 -4.32 13.37 6.69
CA ILE A 171 -3.98 13.36 5.26
C ILE A 171 -3.30 14.70 4.94
N PRO A 172 -2.08 14.72 4.37
CA PRO A 172 -1.37 15.97 4.09
C PRO A 172 -2.08 16.86 3.06
N ASP A 173 -1.77 18.15 3.06
CA ASP A 173 -2.22 19.06 2.01
C ASP A 173 -1.82 18.56 0.61
N ARG A 174 -2.71 18.78 -0.37
CA ARG A 174 -2.55 18.33 -1.76
C ARG A 174 -2.36 16.81 -1.90
N THR A 175 -3.03 16.06 -1.03
CA THR A 175 -3.10 14.60 -1.08
C THR A 175 -4.55 14.17 -1.26
N SER A 176 -4.75 13.15 -2.09
CA SER A 176 -5.99 12.39 -2.21
C SER A 176 -5.74 10.94 -1.86
N VAL A 177 -6.56 10.36 -0.99
CA VAL A 177 -6.60 8.94 -0.69
C VAL A 177 -7.88 8.38 -1.30
N GLU A 178 -7.72 7.50 -2.27
CA GLU A 178 -8.79 6.80 -2.95
C GLU A 178 -8.79 5.35 -2.49
N ILE A 179 -9.93 4.85 -2.03
CA ILE A 179 -10.08 3.48 -1.56
C ILE A 179 -11.14 2.81 -2.42
N THR A 180 -10.74 1.73 -3.09
CA THR A 180 -11.61 0.89 -3.91
C THR A 180 -11.88 -0.41 -3.16
N ILE A 181 -13.15 -0.69 -2.90
CA ILE A 181 -13.62 -1.94 -2.28
C ILE A 181 -14.22 -2.87 -3.35
N PRO A 182 -14.38 -4.18 -3.08
CA PRO A 182 -15.02 -5.10 -4.00
C PRO A 182 -16.45 -4.68 -4.37
N ALA A 183 -16.83 -4.83 -5.64
CA ALA A 183 -18.11 -4.37 -6.17
C ALA A 183 -19.35 -5.07 -5.57
N ASP A 184 -19.16 -6.24 -4.95
CA ASP A 184 -20.21 -7.00 -4.24
C ASP A 184 -20.34 -6.62 -2.75
N ALA A 185 -19.62 -5.56 -2.31
CA ALA A 185 -19.73 -5.04 -0.96
C ALA A 185 -21.14 -4.53 -0.65
N VAL A 186 -21.57 -4.80 0.58
CA VAL A 186 -22.85 -4.39 1.17
C VAL A 186 -22.59 -3.73 2.52
N SER A 187 -23.58 -3.02 3.05
CA SER A 187 -23.49 -2.40 4.39
C SER A 187 -22.28 -1.47 4.55
N VAL A 188 -21.92 -0.72 3.51
CA VAL A 188 -20.76 0.17 3.55
C VAL A 188 -21.01 1.33 4.51
N SER A 189 -20.05 1.58 5.40
CA SER A 189 -19.98 2.72 6.30
C SER A 189 -18.67 3.44 6.06
N ILE A 190 -18.73 4.76 5.93
CA ILE A 190 -17.56 5.63 5.82
C ILE A 190 -17.73 6.85 6.71
N SER A 191 -16.66 7.19 7.42
CA SER A 191 -16.54 8.35 8.28
C SER A 191 -15.12 8.92 8.16
N PRO A 192 -14.94 10.25 8.15
CA PRO A 192 -15.92 11.24 7.74
C PRO A 192 -16.45 10.97 6.33
N ARG A 193 -17.70 11.35 6.08
CA ARG A 193 -18.27 11.30 4.74
C ARG A 193 -17.73 12.46 3.92
N SER A 194 -17.23 12.18 2.72
CA SER A 194 -16.99 13.24 1.73
C SER A 194 -18.31 13.94 1.40
N VAL A 195 -18.22 15.20 0.96
CA VAL A 195 -19.36 15.97 0.44
C VAL A 195 -20.09 15.21 -0.67
N GLU A 196 -19.36 14.42 -1.46
CA GLU A 196 -19.90 13.56 -2.52
C GLU A 196 -20.87 12.48 -2.00
N TYR A 197 -20.76 12.10 -0.72
CA TYR A 197 -21.59 11.06 -0.08
C TYR A 197 -22.43 11.61 1.10
N SER A 198 -22.68 12.93 1.15
CA SER A 198 -23.38 13.59 2.25
C SER A 198 -24.78 13.00 2.48
N ASP A 199 -25.47 12.65 1.40
CA ASP A 199 -26.90 12.35 1.47
C ASP A 199 -27.17 10.85 1.57
N LYS A 200 -26.50 10.00 0.77
CA LYS A 200 -26.44 8.52 0.88
C LYS A 200 -25.23 7.99 0.11
N ILE A 201 -24.59 6.94 0.63
CA ILE A 201 -23.70 6.12 -0.20
C ILE A 201 -24.57 5.47 -1.28
N SER A 202 -24.34 5.81 -2.54
CA SER A 202 -25.06 5.22 -3.66
C SER A 202 -24.88 3.70 -3.63
N LYS A 203 -25.98 2.96 -3.86
CA LYS A 203 -25.90 1.50 -3.98
C LYS A 203 -24.91 1.16 -5.10
N GLY A 204 -23.85 0.43 -4.77
CA GLY A 204 -22.80 0.07 -5.72
C GLY A 204 -21.63 1.05 -5.82
N ALA A 205 -21.53 2.05 -4.94
CA ALA A 205 -20.28 2.80 -4.79
C ALA A 205 -19.17 1.85 -4.30
N ASP A 206 -18.17 1.67 -5.14
CA ASP A 206 -16.98 0.85 -4.88
C ASP A 206 -15.75 1.71 -4.60
N LYS A 207 -15.74 2.98 -5.03
CA LYS A 207 -14.66 3.93 -4.81
C LYS A 207 -15.06 5.01 -3.81
N PHE A 208 -14.17 5.30 -2.86
CA PHE A 208 -14.30 6.32 -1.83
C PHE A 208 -13.07 7.21 -1.80
N THR A 209 -13.26 8.51 -1.58
CA THR A 209 -12.18 9.48 -1.69
C THR A 209 -12.13 10.40 -0.47
N TRP A 210 -10.97 10.45 0.18
CA TRP A 210 -10.62 11.45 1.20
C TRP A 210 -9.56 12.40 0.65
N GLN A 211 -9.78 13.71 0.79
CA GLN A 211 -8.93 14.72 0.17
C GLN A 211 -8.58 15.86 1.11
N GLY A 212 -7.37 16.39 0.92
CA GLY A 212 -6.88 17.57 1.61
C GLY A 212 -6.51 17.31 3.06
N ARG A 213 -6.34 18.39 3.83
CA ARG A 213 -5.96 18.34 5.25
C ARG A 213 -7.11 17.86 6.12
N MET A 214 -7.29 16.55 6.17
CA MET A 214 -8.33 15.87 6.91
C MET A 214 -7.73 15.05 8.05
N SER A 215 -8.25 15.23 9.26
CA SER A 215 -7.89 14.37 10.40
C SER A 215 -8.43 12.96 10.17
N LEU A 216 -7.58 11.97 10.42
CA LEU A 216 -7.96 10.56 10.44
C LEU A 216 -8.51 10.13 11.81
N ALA A 217 -8.61 11.05 12.76
CA ALA A 217 -9.28 10.79 14.03
C ALA A 217 -10.76 10.46 13.78
N GLY A 218 -11.18 9.24 14.14
CA GLY A 218 -12.52 8.74 13.87
C GLY A 218 -12.79 8.42 12.40
N ALA A 219 -11.74 8.32 11.58
CA ALA A 219 -11.86 7.80 10.24
C ALA A 219 -12.22 6.31 10.32
N GLU A 220 -13.28 5.94 9.62
CA GLU A 220 -13.76 4.58 9.54
C GLU A 220 -14.11 4.30 8.08
N LEU A 221 -13.67 3.15 7.58
CA LEU A 221 -14.24 2.54 6.39
C LEU A 221 -14.52 1.09 6.75
N SER A 222 -15.78 0.72 6.80
CA SER A 222 -16.20 -0.66 7.04
C SER A 222 -17.20 -1.09 5.97
N PHE A 223 -17.10 -2.35 5.57
CA PHE A 223 -18.05 -2.95 4.63
C PHE A 223 -18.20 -4.44 4.91
N GLU A 224 -19.30 -5.00 4.44
CA GLU A 224 -19.56 -6.43 4.53
C GLU A 224 -19.57 -7.03 3.14
N ARG A 225 -19.17 -8.29 3.02
CA ARG A 225 -19.38 -9.09 1.81
C ARG A 225 -20.14 -10.34 2.17
N LYS A 226 -20.94 -10.81 1.21
CA LYS A 226 -21.65 -12.08 1.33
C LYS A 226 -20.94 -13.13 0.50
N GLU A 227 -20.39 -14.15 1.15
CA GLU A 227 -19.87 -15.32 0.46
C GLU A 227 -20.98 -15.95 -0.39
N SER A 228 -20.61 -16.41 -1.58
CA SER A 228 -21.53 -17.17 -2.41
C SER A 228 -21.86 -18.50 -1.74
N LEU A 229 -23.09 -18.99 -1.96
CA LEU A 229 -23.49 -20.33 -1.50
C LEU A 229 -22.56 -21.41 -2.05
N ALA A 230 -22.05 -21.23 -3.28
CA ALA A 230 -21.10 -22.14 -3.89
C ALA A 230 -19.78 -22.21 -3.10
N SER A 231 -19.25 -21.07 -2.67
CA SER A 231 -18.04 -21.00 -1.85
C SER A 231 -18.23 -21.64 -0.47
N GLU A 232 -19.38 -21.39 0.17
CA GLU A 232 -19.72 -22.02 1.45
C GLU A 232 -19.77 -23.55 1.33
N VAL A 233 -20.47 -24.06 0.33
CA VAL A 233 -20.58 -25.49 0.08
C VAL A 233 -19.22 -26.11 -0.23
N ALA A 234 -18.40 -25.45 -1.05
CA ALA A 234 -17.04 -25.90 -1.34
C ALA A 234 -16.16 -25.95 -0.09
N ASN A 235 -16.20 -24.91 0.76
CA ASN A 235 -15.46 -24.86 2.01
C ASN A 235 -15.91 -25.95 2.98
N PHE A 236 -17.22 -26.18 3.11
CA PHE A 236 -17.77 -27.27 3.91
C PHE A 236 -17.23 -28.63 3.46
N PHE A 237 -17.29 -28.95 2.17
CA PHE A 237 -16.77 -30.23 1.67
C PHE A 237 -15.26 -30.35 1.83
N ASN A 238 -14.52 -29.25 1.67
CA ASN A 238 -13.08 -29.23 1.93
C ASN A 238 -12.76 -29.52 3.39
N ASP A 239 -13.52 -28.94 4.33
CA ASP A 239 -13.32 -29.16 5.77
C ASP A 239 -13.73 -30.56 6.20
N VAL A 240 -14.83 -31.10 5.66
CA VAL A 240 -15.22 -32.51 5.85
C VAL A 240 -14.13 -33.44 5.33
N THR A 241 -13.59 -33.17 4.15
CA THR A 241 -12.52 -33.98 3.55
C THR A 241 -11.24 -33.91 4.38
N LYS A 242 -10.82 -32.71 4.80
CA LYS A 242 -9.64 -32.52 5.68
C LYS A 242 -9.83 -33.24 7.01
N THR A 243 -10.99 -33.09 7.64
CA THR A 243 -11.30 -33.76 8.91
C THR A 243 -11.31 -35.27 8.76
N SER A 244 -11.92 -35.79 7.69
CA SER A 244 -11.95 -37.22 7.40
C SER A 244 -10.55 -37.77 7.12
N MET A 245 -9.72 -37.05 6.36
CA MET A 245 -8.34 -37.44 6.09
C MET A 245 -7.48 -37.40 7.36
N ALA A 246 -7.64 -36.36 8.19
CA ALA A 246 -6.94 -36.26 9.47
C ALA A 246 -7.36 -37.38 10.44
N TRP A 247 -8.63 -37.77 10.43
CA TRP A 247 -9.10 -38.92 11.20
C TRP A 247 -8.57 -40.25 10.64
N LEU A 248 -8.58 -40.47 9.33
CA LEU A 248 -8.03 -41.67 8.70
C LEU A 248 -6.54 -41.86 8.98
N THR A 249 -5.78 -40.76 9.05
CA THR A 249 -4.36 -40.78 9.40
C THR A 249 -4.10 -40.69 10.90
N SER A 250 -5.14 -40.64 11.74
CA SER A 250 -5.00 -40.74 13.19
C SER A 250 -4.62 -42.15 13.61
N THR A 251 -4.15 -42.33 14.85
CA THR A 251 -3.81 -43.65 15.39
C THR A 251 -5.01 -44.59 15.39
N GLU A 252 -6.19 -44.08 15.73
CA GLU A 252 -7.45 -44.81 15.71
C GLU A 252 -7.89 -45.15 14.28
N GLY A 253 -7.79 -44.19 13.35
CA GLY A 253 -8.11 -44.40 11.94
C GLY A 253 -7.22 -45.45 11.30
N MET A 254 -5.91 -45.42 11.57
CA MET A 254 -4.96 -46.42 11.09
C MET A 254 -5.24 -47.81 11.69
N ALA A 255 -5.61 -47.90 12.97
CA ALA A 255 -5.95 -49.18 13.60
C ALA A 255 -7.20 -49.81 12.97
N LEU A 256 -8.26 -49.01 12.74
CA LEU A 256 -9.46 -49.46 12.04
C LEU A 256 -9.17 -49.84 10.58
N GLY A 257 -8.37 -49.03 9.89
CA GLY A 257 -7.92 -49.33 8.53
C GLY A 257 -7.14 -50.63 8.43
N GLY A 258 -6.24 -50.89 9.38
CA GLY A 258 -5.51 -52.15 9.49
C GLY A 258 -6.42 -53.35 9.75
N ALA A 259 -7.39 -53.21 10.67
CA ALA A 259 -8.37 -54.26 10.94
C ALA A 259 -9.24 -54.57 9.69
N ALA A 260 -9.69 -53.55 8.96
CA ALA A 260 -10.43 -53.71 7.72
C ALA A 260 -9.60 -54.41 6.64
N ALA A 261 -8.32 -54.02 6.49
CA ALA A 261 -7.41 -54.67 5.54
C ALA A 261 -7.19 -56.15 5.88
N LEU A 262 -7.01 -56.50 7.15
CA LEU A 262 -6.90 -57.89 7.60
C LEU A 262 -8.17 -58.70 7.29
N MET A 263 -9.36 -58.12 7.52
CA MET A 263 -10.63 -58.77 7.17
C MET A 263 -10.76 -59.01 5.66
N ILE A 264 -10.36 -58.04 4.83
CA ILE A 264 -10.37 -58.18 3.37
C ILE A 264 -9.41 -59.29 2.92
N ILE A 265 -8.18 -59.33 3.45
CA ILE A 265 -7.20 -60.37 3.15
C ILE A 265 -7.75 -61.74 3.55
N ALA A 266 -8.32 -61.86 4.75
CA ALA A 266 -8.90 -63.11 5.23
C ALA A 266 -10.04 -63.59 4.33
N TYR A 267 -10.92 -62.68 3.90
CA TYR A 267 -12.00 -63.00 2.95
C TYR A 267 -11.47 -63.52 1.62
N PHE A 268 -10.47 -62.86 1.02
CA PHE A 268 -9.87 -63.30 -0.25
C PHE A 268 -9.14 -64.65 -0.12
N MET A 269 -8.44 -64.89 0.99
CA MET A 269 -7.81 -66.19 1.25
C MET A 269 -8.86 -67.31 1.37
N LEU A 270 -9.97 -67.06 2.06
CA LEU A 270 -11.07 -68.01 2.20
C LEU A 270 -11.76 -68.31 0.86
N GLN A 271 -11.96 -67.30 0.01
CA GLN A 271 -12.52 -67.52 -1.32
C GLN A 271 -11.60 -68.37 -2.20
N ARG A 272 -10.28 -68.10 -2.24
CA ARG A 272 -9.33 -68.91 -3.02
C ARG A 272 -9.33 -70.37 -2.60
N ARG A 273 -9.51 -70.66 -1.31
CA ARG A 273 -9.53 -72.03 -0.78
C ARG A 273 -10.76 -72.86 -1.17
N LYS A 274 -11.85 -72.22 -1.60
CA LYS A 274 -13.06 -72.91 -2.09
C LYS A 274 -12.98 -73.32 -3.56
N VAL A 275 -11.99 -72.81 -4.30
CA VAL A 275 -11.82 -73.05 -5.75
C VAL A 275 -10.72 -74.10 -6.02
N SER A 276 -9.98 -74.53 -5.00
CA SER A 276 -9.07 -75.69 -5.01
C SER A 276 -9.76 -76.91 -4.41
#